data_AF-A0A1A8JR76-F1
#
_entry.id   AF-A0A1A8JR76-F1
#
_cell.length_a   1.000
_cell.length_b   1.000
_cell.length_c   1.000
_cell.angle_alpha   90.00
_cell.angle_beta   90.00
_cell.angle_gamma   90.00
#
_symmetry.space_group_name_H-M   'P 1'
#
loop_
_entity.id
_entity.type
_entity.pdbx_description
1 polymer ?
#
loop_
_entity_poly.entity_id
_entity_poly.type
_entity_poly.pdbx_seq_one_letter_code
_entity_poly.pdbx_strand_id
1 'polypeptide(L)' 'QEELIDDLHSQYQLVERIIGHSNQKSAAGYPDYLCKWQGLPYSECSWEDGALIAKKFQKCIDDYMSRNQSKTIPSR' A
#
# COMPACT_ATOMS: atom_id res chain seq x y z
N GLN A 1 2.40 -18.72 -23.72
CA GLN A 1 3.40 -17.65 -23.47
C GLN A 1 2.73 -16.36 -23.02
N GLU A 2 1.60 -15.98 -23.63
CA GLU A 2 0.81 -14.79 -23.23
C GLU A 2 0.27 -14.86 -21.79
N GLU A 3 -0.24 -16.02 -21.34
CA GLU A 3 -0.75 -16.17 -19.96
C GLU A 3 0.26 -15.79 -18.87
N LEU A 4 1.55 -16.10 -19.07
CA LEU A 4 2.61 -15.77 -18.11
C LEU A 4 2.90 -14.27 -18.05
N ILE A 5 2.66 -13.54 -19.14
CA ILE A 5 2.87 -12.10 -19.22
C ILE A 5 1.70 -11.37 -18.54
N ASP A 6 0.47 -11.85 -18.73
CA ASP A 6 -0.72 -11.29 -18.08
C ASP A 6 -0.72 -11.52 -16.57
N ASP A 7 -0.28 -12.70 -16.12
CA ASP A 7 -0.09 -12.98 -14.69
C ASP A 7 0.94 -12.02 -14.07
N LEU A 8 2.03 -11.73 -14.79
CA LEU A 8 3.06 -10.82 -14.33
C LEU A 8 2.56 -9.37 -14.26
N HIS A 9 1.82 -8.91 -15.27
CA HIS A 9 1.21 -7.58 -15.27
C HIS A 9 0.19 -7.40 -14.15
N SER A 10 -0.60 -8.44 -13.87
CA SER A 10 -1.58 -8.42 -12.79
C SER A 10 -0.91 -8.27 -11.42
N GLN A 11 0.26 -8.89 -11.22
CA GLN A 11 1.02 -8.77 -9.97
C GLN A 11 1.51 -7.33 -9.73
N TYR A 12 1.90 -6.60 -10.77
CA TYR A 12 2.35 -5.20 -10.64
C TYR A 12 1.23 -4.23 -10.20
N GLN A 13 -0.03 -4.69 -10.15
CA GLN A 13 -1.17 -3.92 -9.67
C GLN A 13 -1.62 -4.33 -8.25
N LEU A 14 -0.95 -5.30 -7.63
CA LEU A 14 -1.23 -5.74 -6.27
C LEU A 14 -0.37 -4.98 -5.27
N VAL A 15 -1.02 -4.43 -4.24
CA VAL A 15 -0.32 -3.80 -3.13
C VAL A 15 0.24 -4.89 -2.22
N GLU A 16 1.57 -4.96 -2.11
CA GLU A 16 2.24 -5.85 -1.16
C GLU A 16 2.30 -5.22 0.24
N ARG A 17 2.56 -3.91 0.32
CA ARG A 17 2.70 -3.22 1.61
C ARG A 17 2.37 -1.73 1.53
N ILE A 18 1.68 -1.21 2.54
CA ILE A 18 1.60 0.23 2.79
C ILE A 18 2.81 0.67 3.63
N ILE A 19 3.55 1.67 3.16
CA ILE A 19 4.80 2.15 3.79
C ILE A 19 4.72 3.62 4.25
N GLY A 20 3.64 4.32 3.92
CA GLY A 20 3.39 5.69 4.36
C GLY A 20 1.94 6.08 4.13
N HIS A 21 1.50 7.15 4.77
CA HIS A 21 0.23 7.78 4.53
C HIS A 21 0.41 9.31 4.49
N SER A 22 -0.45 10.01 3.75
CA SER A 22 -0.42 11.46 3.69
C SER A 22 -1.07 12.06 4.95
N ASN A 23 -0.64 13.26 5.32
CA ASN A 23 -1.21 13.97 6.47
C ASN A 23 -2.60 14.56 6.16
N GLN A 24 -2.89 14.79 4.88
CA GLN A 24 -4.17 15.33 4.42
C GLN A 24 -5.13 14.18 4.11
N LYS A 25 -6.42 14.42 4.32
CA LYS A 25 -7.48 13.46 4.00
C LYS A 25 -8.36 14.03 2.91
N SER A 26 -8.84 13.16 2.02
CA SER A 26 -9.87 13.50 1.04
C SER A 26 -11.18 13.90 1.75
N ALA A 27 -12.14 14.43 1.00
CA ALA A 27 -13.47 14.77 1.51
C ALA A 27 -14.20 13.56 2.14
N ALA A 28 -13.87 12.34 1.70
CA ALA A 28 -14.39 11.10 2.25
C ALA A 28 -13.64 10.61 3.51
N GLY A 29 -12.63 11.35 3.98
CA GLY A 29 -11.90 11.06 5.21
C GLY A 29 -10.72 10.10 5.08
N TYR A 30 -10.33 9.73 3.85
CA TYR A 30 -9.22 8.81 3.61
C TYR A 30 -7.92 9.58 3.34
N PRO A 31 -6.79 9.24 3.99
CA PRO A 31 -5.47 9.69 3.54
C PRO A 31 -5.04 8.91 2.31
N ASP A 32 -4.17 9.49 1.48
CA ASP A 32 -3.50 8.74 0.42
C ASP A 32 -2.44 7.82 1.04
N TYR A 33 -2.21 6.67 0.41
CA TYR A 33 -1.25 5.69 0.89
C TYR A 33 -0.10 5.50 -0.09
N LEU A 34 1.12 5.48 0.43
CA LEU A 34 2.32 5.13 -0.34
C LEU A 34 2.40 3.60 -0.42
N CYS A 35 2.15 3.07 -1.62
CA CYS A 35 2.04 1.63 -1.89
C CYS A 35 3.36 1.06 -2.41
N LYS A 36 3.84 0.00 -1.78
CA LYS A 36 4.84 -0.92 -2.34
C LYS A 36 4.08 -1.98 -3.16
N TRP A 37 4.28 -1.96 -4.48
CA TRP A 37 3.74 -2.93 -5.43
C TRP A 37 4.45 -4.29 -5.39
N GLN A 38 3.68 -5.37 -5.51
CA GLN A 38 4.23 -6.71 -5.60
C GLN A 38 5.10 -6.86 -6.85
N GLY A 39 6.26 -7.48 -6.71
CA GLY A 39 7.19 -7.70 -7.82
C GLY A 39 7.98 -6.47 -8.30
N LEU A 40 7.73 -5.27 -7.76
CA LEU A 40 8.48 -4.05 -8.10
C LEU A 40 9.41 -3.60 -6.96
N PRO A 41 10.52 -2.89 -7.25
CA PRO A 41 11.42 -2.37 -6.23
C PRO A 41 10.80 -1.16 -5.50
N TYR A 42 11.38 -0.79 -4.34
CA TYR A 42 10.91 0.34 -3.54
C TYR A 42 10.96 1.69 -4.29
N SER A 43 11.82 1.84 -5.31
CA SER A 43 11.86 3.03 -6.15
C SER A 43 10.57 3.28 -6.92
N GLU A 44 9.79 2.23 -7.18
CA GLU A 44 8.52 2.29 -7.91
C GLU A 44 7.31 2.47 -6.98
N CYS A 45 7.51 2.76 -5.69
CA CYS A 45 6.38 3.04 -4.80
C CYS A 45 5.67 4.32 -5.24
N SER A 46 4.35 4.29 -5.27
CA SER A 46 3.51 5.43 -5.67
C SER A 46 2.46 5.77 -4.62
N TRP A 47 2.05 7.04 -4.59
CA TRP A 47 0.95 7.51 -3.77
C TRP A 47 -0.38 7.21 -4.46
N GLU A 48 -1.24 6.48 -3.77
CA GLU A 48 -2.52 6.00 -4.30
C GLU A 48 -3.71 6.51 -3.47
N ASP A 49 -4.85 6.65 -4.14
CA ASP A 49 -6.10 7.13 -3.53
C ASP A 49 -6.52 6.25 -2.35
N GLY A 50 -6.67 6.89 -1.20
CA GLY A 50 -6.98 6.21 0.06
C GLY A 50 -8.27 5.40 0.05
N ALA A 51 -9.31 5.90 -0.64
CA ALA A 51 -10.59 5.22 -0.68
C ALA A 51 -10.53 3.96 -1.54
N LEU A 52 -9.79 4.00 -2.66
CA LEU A 52 -9.54 2.84 -3.51
C LEU A 52 -8.71 1.78 -2.80
N ILE A 53 -7.64 2.18 -2.12
CA ILE A 53 -6.79 1.25 -1.35
C ILE A 53 -7.59 0.61 -0.20
N ALA A 54 -8.39 1.39 0.53
CA ALA A 54 -9.26 0.85 1.58
C ALA A 54 -10.27 -0.18 1.01
N LYS A 55 -10.80 0.07 -0.18
CA LYS A 55 -11.74 -0.86 -0.82
C LYS A 55 -11.10 -2.18 -1.25
N LYS A 56 -9.87 -2.15 -1.78
CA LYS A 56 -9.22 -3.31 -2.42
C LYS A 56 -8.21 -4.04 -1.55
N PHE A 57 -7.51 -3.31 -0.67
CA PHE A 57 -6.32 -3.78 0.05
C PHE A 57 -6.37 -3.40 1.54
N GLN A 58 -7.57 -3.44 2.17
CA GLN A 58 -7.77 -3.07 3.57
C GLN A 58 -6.79 -3.78 4.53
N LYS A 59 -6.50 -5.06 4.28
CA LYS A 59 -5.54 -5.82 5.10
C LYS A 59 -4.16 -5.16 5.15
N CYS A 60 -3.68 -4.59 4.03
CA CYS A 60 -2.38 -3.93 3.98
C CYS A 60 -2.36 -2.63 4.80
N ILE A 61 -3.50 -1.94 4.90
CA ILE A 61 -3.69 -0.78 5.79
C ILE A 61 -3.66 -1.24 7.25
N ASP A 62 -4.40 -2.29 7.60
CA ASP A 62 -4.46 -2.79 8.98
C ASP A 62 -3.08 -3.23 9.47
N ASP A 63 -2.35 -3.96 8.63
CA ASP A 63 -0.97 -4.38 8.91
C ASP A 63 -0.04 -3.16 9.09
N TYR A 64 -0.22 -2.09 8.31
CA TYR A 64 0.53 -0.84 8.47
C TYR A 64 0.21 -0.12 9.77
N MET A 65 -1.07 0.00 10.12
CA MET A 65 -1.50 0.63 11.36
C MET A 65 -1.04 -0.17 12.59
N SER A 66 -1.04 -1.50 12.50
CA SER A 66 -0.50 -2.38 13.55
C SER A 66 0.99 -2.15 13.76
N ARG A 67 1.78 -2.08 12.68
CA ARG A 67 3.21 -1.73 12.75
C ARG A 67 3.41 -0.35 13.39
N ASN A 68 2.65 0.65 12.95
CA ASN A 68 2.82 2.04 13.41
C ASN A 68 2.44 2.23 14.90
N GLN A 69 1.57 1.38 15.44
CA GLN A 69 1.18 1.38 16.86
C GLN A 69 2.02 0.44 17.72
N SER A 70 2.91 -0.35 17.11
CA SER A 70 3.69 -1.35 17.85
C SER A 70 4.61 -0.68 18.87
N LYS A 71 4.45 -1.07 20.14
CA LYS A 71 5.26 -0.58 21.26
C LYS A 71 6.65 -1.21 21.34
N THR A 72 6.94 -2.16 20.46
CA THR A 72 8.27 -2.81 20.37
C THR A 72 9.17 -2.14 19.33
N ILE A 73 8.72 -1.03 18.73
CA ILE A 73 9.61 -0.21 17.92
C ILE A 73 10.63 0.42 18.87
N PRO A 74 11.95 0.21 18.65
CA PRO A 74 12.97 0.86 19.46
C PRO A 74 12.75 2.37 19.42
N SER A 75 12.40 2.97 20.55
CA SER A 75 12.43 4.42 20.69
C SER A 75 13.88 4.88 20.66
N ARG A 76 14.13 6.04 20.04
CA ARG A 76 15.44 6.68 20.07
C ARG A 76 15.79 7.13 21.49
#